data_AF-H1LK27-F1
#
_entry.id   AF-H1LK27-F1
#
_cell.length_a   1.000
_cell.length_b   1.000
_cell.length_c   1.000
_cell.angle_alpha   90.00
_cell.angle_beta   90.00
_cell.angle_gamma   90.00
#
_symmetry.space_group_name_H-M   'P 1'
#
loop_
_entity.id
_entity.type
_entity.pdbx_description
1 polymer ?
#
loop_
_entity_poly.entity_id
_entity_poly.type
_entity_poly.pdbx_seq_one_letter_code
_entity_poly.pdbx_strand_id
1 'polypeptide(L)'
;MLILNAVRADDLANVTVLRKLVGITELIHPESINLSSNPTTHLNNDSQVNIQRALSFIKTNINQPLSLESVAKSVFLSPSYLSKAFKQKLGVNFISYVNSLKIALACEKLITTNAKISAIASQLGYSQTSYFTKIFKSYTDQTPLLYRKTNASIDKIYTISRDLSWNGSDSVYDVSKRFFNRHNIPYYFHSVNGYPYISRIGDYTDSDDERGWIYTVDCKQPMAPAAEITVNKKSVIQWTYAASYIK
;
A
#
# COMPACT_ATOMS: atom_id res chain seq x y z
N MET A 1 -32.26 -12.35 -55.47
CA MET A 1 -32.97 -13.29 -54.59
C MET A 1 -32.25 -13.24 -53.24
N LEU A 2 -32.59 -12.28 -52.38
CA LEU A 2 -33.62 -12.31 -51.31
C LEU A 2 -33.16 -13.07 -50.05
N ILE A 3 -32.84 -12.32 -48.97
CA ILE A 3 -33.54 -12.29 -47.65
C ILE A 3 -33.17 -13.51 -46.77
N LEU A 4 -32.49 -13.42 -45.60
CA LEU A 4 -32.63 -12.56 -44.42
C LEU A 4 -34.02 -12.60 -43.79
N ASN A 5 -34.42 -13.74 -43.20
CA ASN A 5 -35.46 -13.81 -42.14
C ASN A 5 -35.61 -15.24 -41.62
N ALA A 6 -35.53 -15.40 -40.29
CA ALA A 6 -36.58 -16.03 -39.47
C ALA A 6 -36.12 -16.17 -38.01
N VAL A 7 -36.00 -15.04 -37.31
CA VAL A 7 -36.32 -15.00 -35.89
C VAL A 7 -37.75 -14.48 -35.82
N ARG A 8 -38.70 -15.36 -35.47
CA ARG A 8 -40.03 -14.97 -34.98
C ARG A 8 -40.04 -15.36 -33.51
N ALA A 9 -40.13 -14.36 -32.64
CA ALA A 9 -41.40 -13.95 -32.03
C ALA A 9 -41.94 -15.11 -31.20
N ASP A 10 -41.45 -15.21 -29.97
CA ASP A 10 -42.09 -15.76 -28.76
C ASP A 10 -41.04 -16.32 -27.78
N ASP A 11 -40.16 -15.46 -27.25
CA ASP A 11 -39.48 -15.71 -25.96
C ASP A 11 -38.84 -14.46 -25.32
N LEU A 12 -39.43 -13.28 -25.62
CA LEU A 12 -39.15 -12.02 -24.93
C LEU A 12 -39.97 -11.90 -23.63
N ALA A 13 -40.21 -13.03 -22.95
CA ALA A 13 -41.05 -13.13 -21.74
C ALA A 13 -40.27 -13.51 -20.47
N ASN A 14 -39.02 -13.99 -20.58
CA ASN A 14 -38.23 -14.42 -19.40
C ASN A 14 -37.14 -13.44 -18.92
N VAL A 15 -37.03 -12.25 -19.53
CA VAL A 15 -36.14 -11.17 -19.03
C VAL A 15 -36.92 -10.14 -18.18
N THR A 16 -38.23 -10.32 -18.03
CA THR A 16 -39.14 -9.34 -17.38
C THR A 16 -39.61 -9.77 -15.98
N VAL A 17 -39.32 -11.00 -15.52
CA VAL A 17 -39.79 -11.48 -14.20
C VAL A 17 -38.78 -11.27 -13.06
N LEU A 18 -37.48 -11.03 -13.33
CA LEU A 18 -36.49 -10.77 -12.26
C LEU A 18 -36.22 -9.29 -11.96
N ARG A 19 -37.12 -8.39 -12.38
CA ARG A 19 -37.03 -6.94 -12.10
C ARG A 19 -38.21 -6.36 -11.30
N LYS A 20 -38.99 -7.23 -10.65
CA LYS A 20 -40.13 -6.87 -9.77
C LYS A 20 -39.94 -7.41 -8.33
N LEU A 21 -38.88 -6.98 -7.64
CA LEU A 21 -38.78 -7.17 -6.18
C LEU A 21 -38.16 -6.02 -5.38
N VAL A 22 -37.93 -4.84 -5.97
CA VAL A 22 -37.89 -3.59 -5.18
C VAL A 22 -38.50 -2.50 -6.03
N GLY A 23 -39.79 -2.22 -5.77
CA GLY A 23 -40.56 -1.20 -6.46
C GLY A 23 -40.24 0.22 -6.00
N ILE A 24 -40.88 1.16 -6.71
CA ILE A 24 -41.07 2.59 -6.40
C ILE A 24 -39.89 3.44 -6.92
N THR A 25 -39.85 3.78 -8.22
CA THR A 25 -40.61 4.79 -9.02
C THR A 25 -39.74 6.05 -9.23
N GLU A 26 -39.28 6.33 -10.46
CA GLU A 26 -39.94 7.21 -11.47
C GLU A 26 -39.56 8.69 -11.19
N LEU A 27 -39.15 9.57 -12.11
CA LEU A 27 -39.41 9.78 -13.54
C LEU A 27 -38.28 10.60 -14.19
N ILE A 28 -38.20 10.46 -15.51
CA ILE A 28 -37.43 11.27 -16.47
C ILE A 28 -38.19 12.58 -16.76
N HIS A 29 -37.50 13.73 -16.95
CA HIS A 29 -37.52 14.56 -18.19
C HIS A 29 -36.76 15.90 -18.04
N PRO A 30 -36.34 16.54 -19.16
CA PRO A 30 -35.11 17.31 -19.29
C PRO A 30 -35.36 18.83 -19.31
N GLU A 31 -34.27 19.58 -19.21
CA GLU A 31 -34.17 21.05 -19.40
C GLU A 31 -35.01 21.96 -18.49
N SER A 32 -34.33 22.48 -17.46
CA SER A 32 -34.31 23.93 -17.26
C SER A 32 -32.97 24.35 -16.65
N ILE A 33 -32.28 25.21 -17.39
CA ILE A 33 -31.17 26.02 -16.89
C ILE A 33 -31.74 26.87 -15.75
N ASN A 34 -31.22 26.69 -14.54
CA ASN A 34 -31.20 27.74 -13.55
C ASN A 34 -29.78 27.83 -12.99
N LEU A 35 -29.10 28.92 -13.38
CA LEU A 35 -27.92 29.39 -12.70
C LEU A 35 -28.32 29.77 -11.26
N SER A 36 -27.91 28.96 -10.30
CA SER A 36 -27.50 29.49 -9.00
C SER A 36 -26.17 28.82 -8.62
N SER A 37 -25.13 29.62 -8.80
CA SER A 37 -23.74 29.36 -8.46
C SER A 37 -23.58 29.08 -6.97
N ASN A 38 -23.11 27.88 -6.63
CA ASN A 38 -22.32 27.64 -5.42
C ASN A 38 -20.93 27.17 -5.84
N PRO A 39 -19.86 27.96 -5.65
CA PRO A 39 -18.52 27.62 -6.08
C PRO A 39 -17.77 26.85 -4.99
N THR A 40 -17.76 25.51 -5.04
CA THR A 40 -16.90 24.71 -4.14
C THR A 40 -16.55 23.33 -4.72
N THR A 41 -15.72 23.26 -5.77
CA THR A 41 -15.21 21.94 -6.24
C THR A 41 -13.79 21.91 -6.83
N HIS A 42 -13.01 23.01 -6.80
CA HIS A 42 -11.62 22.97 -7.28
C HIS A 42 -10.56 22.57 -6.22
N LEU A 43 -10.83 22.80 -4.92
CA LEU A 43 -9.82 22.65 -3.85
C LEU A 43 -9.37 21.20 -3.58
N ASN A 44 -10.20 20.19 -3.91
CA ASN A 44 -9.88 18.80 -3.59
C ASN A 44 -8.82 18.21 -4.54
N ASN A 45 -8.85 18.59 -5.82
CA ASN A 45 -7.96 18.04 -6.82
C ASN A 45 -6.52 18.56 -6.62
N ASP A 46 -6.36 19.86 -6.37
CA ASP A 46 -5.04 20.46 -6.10
C ASP A 46 -4.37 19.87 -4.87
N SER A 47 -5.14 19.62 -3.80
CA SER A 47 -4.60 18.99 -2.59
C SER A 47 -4.09 17.57 -2.84
N GLN A 48 -4.76 16.79 -3.71
CA GLN A 48 -4.34 15.45 -4.09
C GLN A 48 -3.12 15.47 -5.01
N VAL A 49 -3.10 16.36 -5.99
CA VAL A 49 -1.94 16.55 -6.88
C VAL A 49 -0.71 16.97 -6.08
N ASN A 50 -0.85 17.88 -5.12
CA ASN A 50 0.25 18.36 -4.28
C ASN A 50 0.85 17.26 -3.40
N ILE A 51 0.01 16.46 -2.74
CA ILE A 51 0.50 15.34 -1.94
C ILE A 51 1.11 14.25 -2.84
N GLN A 52 0.55 13.98 -4.02
CA GLN A 52 1.11 13.02 -4.98
C GLN A 52 2.52 13.44 -5.45
N ARG A 53 2.73 14.74 -5.71
CA ARG A 53 4.06 15.30 -6.03
C ARG A 53 5.04 15.09 -4.88
N ALA A 54 4.62 15.38 -3.64
CA ALA A 54 5.45 15.14 -2.46
C ALA A 54 5.82 13.67 -2.28
N LEU A 55 4.86 12.74 -2.43
CA LEU A 55 5.11 11.30 -2.36
C LEU A 55 6.10 10.84 -3.42
N SER A 56 5.95 11.33 -4.66
CA SER A 56 6.85 11.02 -5.77
C SER A 56 8.27 11.54 -5.52
N PHE A 57 8.38 12.77 -5.01
CA PHE A 57 9.67 13.36 -4.63
C PHE A 57 10.36 12.55 -3.51
N ILE A 58 9.63 12.17 -2.45
CA ILE A 58 10.17 11.35 -1.36
C ILE A 58 10.68 10.02 -1.89
N LYS A 59 9.89 9.32 -2.71
CA LYS A 59 10.26 8.00 -3.25
C LYS A 59 11.54 8.07 -4.10
N THR A 60 11.67 9.10 -4.93
CA THR A 60 12.85 9.28 -5.80
C THR A 60 14.09 9.77 -5.06
N ASN A 61 13.93 10.41 -3.89
CA ASN A 61 15.02 11.00 -3.10
C ASN A 61 15.19 10.33 -1.72
N ILE A 62 14.69 9.11 -1.54
CA ILE A 62 14.67 8.43 -0.24
C ILE A 62 16.07 8.13 0.32
N ASN A 63 17.07 8.09 -0.57
CA ASN A 63 18.48 7.92 -0.25
C ASN A 63 19.15 9.19 0.29
N GLN A 64 18.46 10.33 0.28
CA GLN A 64 18.96 11.60 0.79
C GLN A 64 18.42 11.91 2.20
N PRO A 65 19.07 12.80 2.97
CA PRO A 65 18.45 13.40 4.14
C PRO A 65 17.18 14.16 3.72
N LEU A 66 16.02 13.72 4.21
CA LEU A 66 14.73 14.34 3.90
C LEU A 66 14.15 14.94 5.18
N SER A 67 13.99 16.26 5.18
CA SER A 67 13.20 17.00 6.18
C SER A 67 11.88 17.47 5.57
N LEU A 68 10.90 17.79 6.42
CA LEU A 68 9.61 18.34 5.99
C LEU A 68 9.81 19.62 5.16
N GLU A 69 10.73 20.48 5.60
CA GLU A 69 11.10 21.74 4.96
C GLU A 69 11.73 21.50 3.59
N SER A 70 12.67 20.57 3.49
CA SER A 70 13.35 20.25 2.23
C SER A 70 12.38 19.72 1.17
N VAL A 71 11.46 18.83 1.56
CA VAL A 71 10.46 18.26 0.65
C VAL A 71 9.45 19.34 0.26
N ALA A 72 8.91 20.08 1.23
CA ALA A 72 7.95 21.14 0.97
C ALA A 72 8.51 22.18 -0.01
N LYS A 73 9.76 22.63 0.20
CA LYS A 73 10.45 23.54 -0.71
C LYS A 73 10.59 22.95 -2.12
N SER A 74 10.96 21.68 -2.23
CA SER A 74 11.19 21.02 -3.53
C SER A 74 9.91 20.83 -4.35
N VAL A 75 8.74 20.83 -3.70
CA VAL A 75 7.43 20.74 -4.37
C VAL A 75 6.63 22.05 -4.30
N PHE A 76 7.28 23.17 -3.98
CA PHE A 76 6.68 24.52 -3.92
C PHE A 76 5.48 24.64 -2.95
N LEU A 77 5.57 23.98 -1.79
CA LEU A 77 4.59 24.03 -0.71
C LEU A 77 5.19 24.63 0.56
N SER A 78 4.33 25.12 1.46
CA SER A 78 4.76 25.44 2.82
C SER A 78 4.89 24.16 3.66
N PRO A 79 5.85 24.08 4.61
CA PRO A 79 5.98 22.94 5.50
C PRO A 79 4.70 22.65 6.31
N SER A 80 4.02 23.70 6.78
CA SER A 80 2.75 23.60 7.52
C SER A 80 1.64 22.98 6.67
N TYR A 81 1.53 23.38 5.40
CA TYR A 81 0.57 22.78 4.46
C TYR A 81 0.88 21.31 4.24
N LEU A 82 2.15 20.97 3.96
CA LEU A 82 2.56 19.59 3.71
C LEU A 82 2.28 18.69 4.92
N SER A 83 2.61 19.14 6.14
CA SER A 83 2.31 18.41 7.38
C SER A 83 0.81 18.14 7.54
N LYS A 84 -0.02 19.15 7.29
CA LYS A 84 -1.49 19.02 7.33
C LYS A 84 -1.99 18.05 6.26
N ALA A 85 -1.47 18.13 5.03
CA ALA A 85 -1.83 17.24 3.93
C ALA A 85 -1.50 15.78 4.24
N PHE A 86 -0.33 15.49 4.81
CA PHE A 86 0.05 14.15 5.28
C PHE A 86 -0.96 13.61 6.31
N LYS A 87 -1.28 14.39 7.34
CA LYS A 87 -2.26 13.98 8.36
C LYS A 87 -3.65 13.75 7.77
N GLN A 88 -4.12 14.64 6.90
CA GLN A 88 -5.49 14.61 6.39
C GLN A 88 -5.71 13.58 5.28
N LYS A 89 -4.75 13.43 4.36
CA LYS A 89 -4.88 12.56 3.19
C LYS A 89 -4.30 11.16 3.41
N LEU A 90 -3.28 11.05 4.28
CA LEU A 90 -2.61 9.77 4.52
C LEU A 90 -2.81 9.26 5.96
N GLY A 91 -3.30 10.08 6.89
CA GLY A 91 -3.48 9.66 8.28
C GLY A 91 -2.16 9.46 9.04
N VAL A 92 -1.00 9.76 8.44
CA VAL A 92 0.34 9.54 9.01
C VAL A 92 1.12 10.83 9.10
N ASN A 93 2.05 10.90 10.05
CA ASN A 93 3.00 12.00 10.13
C ASN A 93 4.12 11.84 9.08
N PHE A 94 4.59 12.96 8.51
CA PHE A 94 5.67 12.97 7.52
C PHE A 94 6.94 12.24 7.97
N ILE A 95 7.42 12.50 9.19
CA ILE A 95 8.65 11.90 9.72
C ILE A 95 8.48 10.40 9.90
N SER A 96 7.34 9.98 10.46
CA SER A 96 7.01 8.55 10.61
C SER A 96 6.93 7.85 9.25
N TYR A 97 6.29 8.50 8.27
CA TYR A 97 6.22 8.01 6.90
C TYR A 97 7.63 7.81 6.32
N VAL A 98 8.45 8.86 6.25
CA VAL A 98 9.81 8.78 5.70
C VAL A 98 10.66 7.73 6.42
N ASN A 99 10.63 7.71 7.76
CA ASN A 99 11.40 6.72 8.52
C ASN A 99 10.93 5.29 8.26
N SER A 100 9.62 5.02 8.23
CA SER A 100 9.11 3.68 7.92
C SER A 100 9.55 3.19 6.54
N LEU A 101 9.55 4.06 5.52
CA LEU A 101 10.07 3.72 4.19
C LEU A 101 11.58 3.46 4.22
N LYS A 102 12.36 4.32 4.89
CA LYS A 102 13.81 4.12 5.00
C LYS A 102 14.16 2.83 5.73
N ILE A 103 13.45 2.50 6.81
CA ILE A 103 13.70 1.27 7.56
C ILE A 103 13.27 0.04 6.75
N ALA A 104 12.13 0.08 6.05
CA ALA A 104 11.73 -0.99 5.15
C ALA A 104 12.79 -1.28 4.07
N LEU A 105 13.36 -0.24 3.47
CA LEU A 105 14.48 -0.36 2.52
C LEU A 105 15.77 -0.85 3.19
N ALA A 106 16.01 -0.48 4.45
CA ALA A 106 17.14 -1.00 5.22
C ALA A 106 17.00 -2.51 5.44
N CYS A 107 15.81 -2.99 5.83
CA CYS A 107 15.51 -4.42 5.97
C CYS A 107 15.85 -5.16 4.68
N GLU A 108 15.36 -4.68 3.54
CA GLU A 108 15.66 -5.25 2.21
C GLU A 108 17.16 -5.26 1.90
N LYS A 109 17.89 -4.17 2.14
CA LYS A 109 19.34 -4.11 1.92
C LYS A 109 20.13 -5.02 2.86
N LEU A 110 19.67 -5.21 4.10
CA LEU A 110 20.32 -6.05 5.09
C LEU A 110 20.26 -7.54 4.73
N ILE A 111 19.17 -7.98 4.08
CA ILE A 111 18.95 -9.36 3.65
C ILE A 111 19.53 -9.65 2.26
N THR A 112 19.44 -8.68 1.33
CA THR A 112 19.85 -8.89 -0.07
C THR A 112 21.32 -8.59 -0.33
N THR A 113 22.03 -7.96 0.61
CA THR A 113 23.42 -7.53 0.42
C THR A 113 24.30 -7.77 1.63
N ASN A 114 25.61 -7.91 1.39
CA ASN A 114 26.64 -7.96 2.43
C ASN A 114 27.23 -6.57 2.76
N ALA A 115 26.58 -5.48 2.37
CA ALA A 115 27.08 -4.13 2.59
C ALA A 115 27.27 -3.86 4.10
N LYS A 116 28.30 -3.08 4.47
CA LYS A 116 28.49 -2.67 5.86
C LYS A 116 27.28 -1.86 6.35
N ILE A 117 26.88 -2.04 7.61
CA ILE A 117 25.72 -1.35 8.21
C ILE A 117 25.88 0.18 8.07
N SER A 118 27.10 0.69 8.22
CA SER A 118 27.41 2.11 8.01
C SER A 118 27.19 2.59 6.56
N ALA A 119 27.51 1.74 5.57
CA ALA A 119 27.24 2.04 4.17
C ALA A 119 25.74 2.05 3.87
N ILE A 120 24.97 1.11 4.43
CA ILE A 120 23.50 1.11 4.32
C ILE A 120 22.90 2.37 4.95
N ALA A 121 23.37 2.75 6.15
CA ALA A 121 22.93 3.98 6.82
C ALA A 121 23.19 5.22 5.95
N SER A 122 24.41 5.34 5.40
CA SER A 122 24.79 6.45 4.52
C SER A 122 23.97 6.48 3.23
N GLN A 123 23.74 5.33 2.59
CA GLN A 123 22.90 5.22 1.39
C GLN A 123 21.42 5.57 1.64
N LEU A 124 20.97 5.54 2.88
CA LEU A 124 19.62 5.95 3.28
C LEU A 124 19.60 7.37 3.85
N GLY A 125 20.68 8.13 3.69
CA GLY A 125 20.77 9.54 4.09
C GLY A 125 20.91 9.75 5.60
N TYR A 126 21.41 8.75 6.35
CA TYR A 126 21.77 8.92 7.76
C TYR A 126 23.25 9.26 7.89
N SER A 127 23.57 10.43 8.44
CA SER A 127 24.96 10.84 8.65
C SER A 127 25.67 9.97 9.71
N GLN A 128 24.97 9.64 10.81
CA GLN A 128 25.53 8.86 11.92
C GLN A 128 24.93 7.45 11.96
N THR A 129 25.80 6.43 11.88
CA THR A 129 25.39 5.01 11.95
C THR A 129 24.73 4.65 13.28
N SER A 130 25.15 5.29 14.39
CA SER A 130 24.57 5.11 15.72
C SER A 130 23.11 5.57 15.77
N TYR A 131 22.82 6.73 15.17
CA TYR A 131 21.46 7.25 15.06
C TYR A 131 20.58 6.34 14.19
N PHE A 132 21.08 5.93 13.03
CA PHE A 132 20.39 4.92 12.20
C PHE A 132 20.08 3.66 13.00
N THR A 133 21.04 3.12 13.74
CA THR A 133 20.84 1.90 14.56
C THR A 133 19.75 2.09 15.61
N LYS A 134 19.69 3.27 16.26
CA LYS A 134 18.63 3.60 17.22
C LYS A 134 17.25 3.63 16.57
N ILE A 135 17.12 4.29 15.41
CA ILE A 135 15.85 4.37 14.68
C ILE A 135 15.45 2.99 14.13
N PHE A 136 16.38 2.25 13.51
CA PHE A 136 16.11 0.91 13.02
C PHE A 136 15.58 0.01 14.14
N LYS A 137 16.20 0.03 15.32
CA LYS A 137 15.75 -0.74 16.48
C LYS A 137 14.38 -0.30 16.99
N SER A 138 14.03 0.99 16.97
CA SER A 138 12.70 1.41 17.41
C SER A 138 11.57 0.93 16.49
N TYR A 139 11.87 0.71 15.21
CA TYR A 139 10.89 0.22 14.22
C TYR A 139 10.83 -1.30 14.13
N THR A 140 11.96 -2.00 14.29
CA THR A 140 12.07 -3.47 14.08
C THR A 140 12.23 -4.27 15.37
N ASP A 141 12.39 -3.60 16.51
CA ASP A 141 12.73 -4.17 17.82
C ASP A 141 14.12 -4.88 17.87
N GLN A 142 14.89 -4.85 16.77
CA GLN A 142 16.20 -5.47 16.63
C GLN A 142 17.27 -4.47 16.16
N THR A 143 18.53 -4.73 16.49
CA THR A 143 19.62 -3.95 15.86
C THR A 143 19.78 -4.39 14.39
N PRO A 144 20.32 -3.54 13.49
CA PRO A 144 20.56 -3.94 12.09
C PRO A 144 21.43 -5.19 11.96
N LEU A 145 22.42 -5.35 12.85
CA LEU A 145 23.29 -6.53 12.88
C LEU A 145 22.52 -7.79 13.27
N LEU A 146 21.69 -7.70 14.32
CA LEU A 146 20.87 -8.83 14.75
C LEU A 146 19.86 -9.19 13.66
N TYR A 147 19.17 -8.19 13.10
CA TYR A 147 18.20 -8.38 12.03
C TYR A 147 18.81 -9.12 10.83
N ARG A 148 20.00 -8.74 10.38
CA ARG A 148 20.70 -9.47 9.31
C ARG A 148 20.95 -10.93 9.66
N LYS A 149 21.39 -11.21 10.90
CA LYS A 149 21.71 -12.56 11.33
C LYS A 149 20.47 -13.45 11.42
N THR A 150 19.38 -12.92 11.98
CA THR A 150 18.15 -13.69 12.20
C THR A 150 17.31 -13.87 10.94
N ASN A 151 17.49 -12.98 9.95
CA ASN A 151 16.70 -12.98 8.72
C ASN A 151 17.53 -13.37 7.48
N ALA A 152 18.63 -14.11 7.67
CA ALA A 152 19.49 -14.57 6.59
C ALA A 152 18.79 -15.57 5.63
N SER A 153 17.69 -16.19 6.08
CA SER A 153 16.87 -17.13 5.30
C SER A 153 15.75 -16.46 4.48
N ILE A 154 15.67 -15.13 4.46
CA ILE A 154 14.68 -14.43 3.63
C ILE A 154 15.14 -14.43 2.18
N ASP A 155 14.37 -15.09 1.31
CA ASP A 155 14.67 -15.20 -0.12
C ASP A 155 14.03 -14.06 -0.94
N LYS A 156 12.89 -13.53 -0.49
CA LYS A 156 12.13 -12.51 -1.22
C LYS A 156 11.44 -11.52 -0.30
N ILE A 157 11.39 -10.26 -0.72
CA ILE A 157 10.60 -9.21 -0.07
C ILE A 157 9.83 -8.38 -1.11
N TYR A 158 8.56 -8.10 -0.81
CA TYR A 158 7.75 -7.11 -1.51
C TYR A 158 7.42 -5.98 -0.55
N THR A 159 7.87 -4.76 -0.85
CA THR A 159 7.61 -3.57 -0.04
C THR A 159 6.52 -2.73 -0.67
N ILE A 160 5.42 -2.55 0.05
CA ILE A 160 4.24 -1.77 -0.36
C ILE A 160 4.20 -0.50 0.47
N SER A 161 4.59 0.62 -0.12
CA SER A 161 4.51 1.94 0.50
C SER A 161 3.11 2.55 0.36
N ARG A 162 2.63 3.23 1.40
CA ARG A 162 1.36 3.94 1.38
C ARG A 162 1.31 4.97 0.24
N ASP A 163 0.23 4.90 -0.53
CA ASP A 163 -0.15 5.85 -1.57
C ASP A 163 -1.56 6.40 -1.31
N LEU A 164 -2.08 7.23 -2.23
CA LEU A 164 -3.42 7.83 -2.11
C LEU A 164 -4.57 6.83 -2.35
N SER A 165 -4.30 5.61 -2.82
CA SER A 165 -5.30 4.57 -3.03
C SER A 165 -5.59 3.73 -1.77
N TRP A 166 -4.93 4.01 -0.66
CA TRP A 166 -5.18 3.36 0.63
C TRP A 166 -6.29 4.09 1.40
N ASN A 167 -7.45 3.45 1.54
CA ASN A 167 -8.48 3.89 2.46
C ASN A 167 -8.14 3.42 3.89
N GLY A 168 -8.46 4.22 4.90
CA GLY A 168 -8.23 3.84 6.31
C GLY A 168 -9.00 2.58 6.73
N SER A 169 -10.13 2.27 6.08
CA SER A 169 -10.90 1.05 6.33
C SER A 169 -10.39 -0.19 5.60
N ASP A 170 -9.47 -0.04 4.64
CA ASP A 170 -8.90 -1.20 3.95
C ASP A 170 -8.07 -2.05 4.91
N SER A 171 -8.13 -3.36 4.71
CA SER A 171 -7.20 -4.28 5.39
C SER A 171 -5.83 -4.31 4.70
N VAL A 172 -4.82 -4.83 5.40
CA VAL A 172 -3.51 -5.16 4.82
C VAL A 172 -3.70 -6.09 3.62
N TYR A 173 -4.61 -7.05 3.71
CA TYR A 173 -4.98 -7.94 2.62
C TYR A 173 -5.52 -7.20 1.39
N ASP A 174 -6.44 -6.24 1.57
CA ASP A 174 -7.04 -5.50 0.45
C ASP A 174 -6.04 -4.63 -0.30
N VAL A 175 -5.20 -3.91 0.46
CA VAL A 175 -4.11 -3.12 -0.10
C VAL A 175 -3.11 -4.01 -0.85
N SER A 176 -2.76 -5.16 -0.28
CA SER A 176 -1.77 -6.07 -0.87
C SER A 176 -2.27 -6.64 -2.21
N LYS A 177 -3.53 -7.09 -2.27
CA LYS A 177 -4.17 -7.52 -3.55
C LYS A 177 -4.10 -6.44 -4.61
N ARG A 178 -4.47 -5.20 -4.26
CA ARG A 178 -4.46 -4.09 -5.23
C ARG A 178 -3.05 -3.80 -5.74
N PHE A 179 -2.05 -3.87 -4.86
CA PHE A 179 -0.65 -3.74 -5.25
C PHE A 179 -0.22 -4.85 -6.22
N PHE A 180 -0.42 -6.12 -5.88
CA PHE A 180 0.01 -7.21 -6.74
C PHE A 180 -0.69 -7.19 -8.10
N ASN A 181 -1.99 -6.90 -8.14
CA ASN A 181 -2.73 -6.73 -9.39
C ASN A 181 -2.18 -5.60 -10.26
N ARG A 182 -1.89 -4.43 -9.66
CA ARG A 182 -1.33 -3.27 -10.39
C ARG A 182 0.06 -3.53 -10.96
N HIS A 183 0.83 -4.40 -10.29
CA HIS A 183 2.19 -4.76 -10.70
C HIS A 183 2.26 -6.06 -11.51
N ASN A 184 1.11 -6.65 -11.87
CA ASN A 184 1.01 -7.93 -12.57
C ASN A 184 1.79 -9.06 -11.87
N ILE A 185 1.80 -9.07 -10.54
CA ILE A 185 2.43 -10.11 -9.72
C ILE A 185 1.37 -11.17 -9.44
N PRO A 186 1.52 -12.42 -9.92
CA PRO A 186 0.57 -13.48 -9.64
C PRO A 186 0.60 -13.80 -8.14
N TYR A 187 -0.56 -14.06 -7.56
CA TYR A 187 -0.67 -14.48 -6.16
C TYR A 187 -1.75 -15.55 -6.03
N TYR A 188 -1.64 -16.38 -5.01
CA TYR A 188 -2.66 -17.36 -4.67
C TYR A 188 -3.02 -17.27 -3.20
N PHE A 189 -4.32 -17.44 -2.93
CA PHE A 189 -4.87 -17.48 -1.59
C PHE A 189 -5.63 -18.78 -1.39
N HIS A 190 -5.57 -19.29 -0.17
CA HIS A 190 -6.55 -20.26 0.33
C HIS A 190 -7.12 -19.75 1.67
N SER A 191 -8.25 -20.32 2.07
CA SER A 191 -8.85 -20.02 3.37
C SER A 191 -8.17 -20.88 4.45
N VAL A 192 -7.79 -20.27 5.56
CA VAL A 192 -7.34 -20.95 6.78
C VAL A 192 -8.16 -20.41 7.92
N ASN A 193 -8.94 -21.28 8.58
CA ASN A 193 -9.83 -20.90 9.69
C ASN A 193 -10.77 -19.73 9.35
N GLY A 194 -11.24 -19.63 8.10
CA GLY A 194 -12.13 -18.56 7.64
C GLY A 194 -11.42 -17.28 7.18
N TYR A 195 -10.09 -17.21 7.25
CA TYR A 195 -9.31 -16.05 6.85
C TYR A 195 -8.54 -16.31 5.55
N PRO A 196 -8.43 -15.32 4.64
CA PRO A 196 -7.61 -15.45 3.46
C PRO A 196 -6.13 -15.44 3.83
N TYR A 197 -5.42 -16.51 3.47
CA TYR A 197 -4.00 -16.68 3.69
C TYR A 197 -3.28 -16.70 2.35
N ILE A 198 -2.21 -15.90 2.21
CA ILE A 198 -1.36 -15.90 1.02
C ILE A 198 -0.45 -17.11 1.09
N SER A 199 -0.59 -18.01 0.12
CA SER A 199 0.30 -19.16 -0.05
C SER A 199 1.24 -19.01 -1.24
N ARG A 200 1.05 -18.00 -2.09
CA ARG A 200 1.96 -17.73 -3.21
C ARG A 200 1.98 -16.25 -3.56
N ILE A 201 3.18 -15.72 -3.82
CA ILE A 201 3.38 -14.42 -4.48
C ILE A 201 4.53 -14.55 -5.48
N GLY A 202 4.26 -14.26 -6.75
CA GLY A 202 5.20 -14.51 -7.84
C GLY A 202 5.49 -16.01 -7.98
N ASP A 203 6.78 -16.34 -7.95
CA ASP A 203 7.28 -17.70 -8.14
C ASP A 203 7.48 -18.47 -6.82
N TYR A 204 7.26 -17.82 -5.67
CA TYR A 204 7.45 -18.42 -4.35
C TYR A 204 6.11 -18.86 -3.78
N THR A 205 6.02 -20.16 -3.51
CA THR A 205 4.84 -20.81 -2.92
C THR A 205 5.24 -21.39 -1.57
N ASP A 206 4.32 -21.33 -0.61
CA ASP A 206 4.49 -21.96 0.69
C ASP A 206 4.68 -23.46 0.50
N SER A 207 5.52 -24.04 1.35
CA SER A 207 5.85 -25.46 1.31
C SER A 207 5.62 -26.07 2.68
N ASP A 208 5.29 -27.36 2.72
CA ASP A 208 5.17 -28.13 3.97
C ASP A 208 6.48 -28.12 4.79
N ASP A 209 7.64 -27.88 4.15
CA ASP A 209 8.99 -27.80 4.74
C ASP A 209 9.30 -26.46 5.43
N GLU A 210 8.35 -25.93 6.22
CA GLU A 210 8.50 -24.74 7.07
C GLU A 210 8.74 -23.41 6.34
N ARG A 211 8.74 -23.32 5.00
CA ARG A 211 8.88 -22.02 4.30
C ARG A 211 7.53 -21.40 3.99
N GLY A 212 7.41 -20.10 4.20
CA GLY A 212 6.21 -19.40 3.79
C GLY A 212 6.27 -17.88 3.83
N TRP A 213 5.15 -17.29 3.43
CA TRP A 213 4.93 -15.85 3.46
C TRP A 213 4.56 -15.37 4.86
N ILE A 214 5.36 -14.44 5.37
CA ILE A 214 5.02 -13.62 6.53
C ILE A 214 4.88 -12.17 6.09
N TYR A 215 4.22 -11.36 6.92
CA TYR A 215 4.08 -9.93 6.64
C TYR A 215 4.40 -9.08 7.85
N THR A 216 4.83 -7.85 7.58
CA THR A 216 5.03 -6.81 8.57
C THR A 216 4.25 -5.56 8.21
N VAL A 217 3.88 -4.78 9.22
CA VAL A 217 3.25 -3.46 9.09
C VAL A 217 4.11 -2.47 9.85
N ASP A 218 4.57 -1.43 9.15
CA ASP A 218 5.54 -0.45 9.67
C ASP A 218 6.76 -1.12 10.33
N CYS A 219 7.26 -2.18 9.68
CA CYS A 219 8.43 -2.99 10.08
C CYS A 219 8.24 -3.88 11.32
N LYS A 220 7.01 -4.08 11.79
CA LYS A 220 6.68 -5.02 12.88
C LYS A 220 5.76 -6.13 12.41
N GLN A 221 6.04 -7.36 12.83
CA GLN A 221 5.17 -8.51 12.54
C GLN A 221 3.93 -8.47 13.45
N PRO A 222 2.72 -8.40 12.88
CA PRO A 222 1.51 -8.46 13.69
C PRO A 222 1.16 -9.90 14.09
N MET A 223 0.31 -10.03 15.12
CA MET A 223 -0.20 -11.33 15.60
C MET A 223 -1.57 -11.72 15.00
N ALA A 224 -2.19 -10.84 14.21
CA ALA A 224 -3.48 -11.07 13.58
C ALA A 224 -3.33 -11.39 12.08
N PRO A 225 -4.32 -11.99 11.43
CA PRO A 225 -4.34 -12.16 9.96
C PRO A 225 -4.35 -10.82 9.22
N ALA A 226 -3.77 -10.78 8.02
CA ALA A 226 -3.72 -9.57 7.19
C ALA A 226 -5.10 -8.99 6.84
N ALA A 227 -6.15 -9.82 6.84
CA ALA A 227 -7.53 -9.39 6.61
C ALA A 227 -8.14 -8.61 7.78
N GLU A 228 -7.62 -8.76 9.00
CA GLU A 228 -8.16 -8.10 10.20
C GLU A 228 -7.45 -6.79 10.55
N ILE A 229 -6.26 -6.56 9.98
CA ILE A 229 -5.48 -5.36 10.28
C ILE A 229 -5.81 -4.26 9.29
N THR A 230 -6.42 -3.19 9.80
CA THR A 230 -6.67 -1.99 9.00
C THR A 230 -5.38 -1.21 8.73
N VAL A 231 -5.30 -0.59 7.56
CA VAL A 231 -4.15 0.24 7.16
C VAL A 231 -4.26 1.69 7.64
N ASN A 232 -5.22 2.00 8.51
CA ASN A 232 -5.36 3.33 9.08
C ASN A 232 -4.08 3.74 9.81
N LYS A 233 -3.54 4.92 9.46
CA LYS A 233 -2.29 5.45 10.02
C LYS A 233 -1.06 4.53 9.86
N LYS A 234 -1.09 3.62 8.88
CA LYS A 234 0.04 2.75 8.52
C LYS A 234 0.74 3.28 7.27
N SER A 235 2.05 3.11 7.18
CA SER A 235 2.87 3.72 6.12
C SER A 235 3.48 2.69 5.18
N VAL A 236 3.84 1.51 5.67
CA VAL A 236 4.47 0.45 4.86
C VAL A 236 3.95 -0.93 5.27
N ILE A 237 3.74 -1.79 4.27
CA ILE A 237 3.54 -3.23 4.44
C ILE A 237 4.70 -3.93 3.74
N GLN A 238 5.27 -4.97 4.35
CA GLN A 238 6.22 -5.84 3.66
C GLN A 238 5.75 -7.28 3.71
N TRP A 239 5.75 -7.96 2.58
CA TRP A 239 5.60 -9.41 2.50
C TRP A 239 6.98 -10.02 2.31
N THR A 240 7.38 -10.92 3.20
CA THR A 240 8.69 -11.58 3.16
C THR A 240 8.50 -13.09 3.07
N TYR A 241 9.18 -13.71 2.12
CA TYR A 241 9.24 -15.16 2.00
C TYR A 241 10.48 -15.67 2.70
N ALA A 242 10.30 -16.50 3.71
CA ALA A 242 11.38 -16.99 4.55
C ALA A 242 11.14 -18.44 4.93
N ALA A 243 12.24 -19.16 5.21
CA ALA A 243 12.14 -20.37 6.03
C ALA A 243 11.73 -19.97 7.45
N SER A 244 10.69 -20.61 7.99
CA SER A 244 10.22 -20.45 9.36
C SER A 244 11.24 -21.05 10.31
N TYR A 245 12.32 -20.34 10.56
CA TYR A 245 13.11 -20.59 11.76
C TYR A 245 12.45 -19.84 12.92
N ILE A 246 11.41 -20.46 13.47
CA ILE A 246 10.96 -20.16 14.83
C ILE A 246 11.27 -21.41 15.65
N LYS A 247 12.39 -21.36 16.39
CA LYS A 247 12.57 -22.14 17.60
C LYS A 247 12.47 -21.20 18.79
#